data_AF-A0A3B1E6X3-F1
#
_entry.id   AF-A0A3B1E6X3-F1
#
_cell.length_a   1.000
_cell.length_b   1.000
_cell.length_c   1.000
_cell.angle_alpha   90.00
_cell.angle_beta   90.00
_cell.angle_gamma   90.00
#
_symmetry.space_group_name_H-M   'P 1'
#
loop_
_entity.id
_entity.type
_entity.pdbx_description
1 polymer ?
#
loop_
_entity_poly.entity_id
_entity_poly.type
_entity_poly.pdbx_seq_one_letter_code
_entity_poly.pdbx_strand_id
1 'polypeptide(L)' 'MAKYSLKYSSEKKIKKAIFRFLKNPTSNKSVTPYGYIIKHGFKEKSRLNDKDLKDAINTYYDKYNLKQFIK' A
#
# COMPACT_ATOMS: atom_id res chain seq x y z
N MET A 1 -2.16 9.23 -20.29
CA MET A 1 -2.22 8.74 -18.89
C MET A 1 -1.04 7.83 -18.49
N ALA A 2 -0.53 6.96 -19.38
CA ALA A 2 0.55 6.01 -19.06
C ALA A 2 1.84 6.63 -18.48
N LYS A 3 2.31 7.77 -19.02
CA LYS A 3 3.61 8.39 -18.65
C LYS A 3 3.64 8.95 -17.21
N TYR A 4 2.54 9.55 -16.75
CA TYR A 4 2.40 10.06 -15.37
C TYR A 4 2.31 8.90 -14.37
N SER A 5 1.47 7.90 -14.65
CA SER A 5 1.34 6.72 -13.77
C SER A 5 2.65 5.92 -13.68
N LEU A 6 3.42 5.79 -14.78
CA LEU A 6 4.72 5.12 -14.74
C LEU A 6 5.74 5.88 -13.87
N LYS A 7 5.75 7.22 -13.92
CA LYS A 7 6.68 8.07 -13.16
C LYS A 7 6.39 8.04 -11.66
N TYR A 8 5.12 8.11 -11.26
CA TYR A 8 4.71 8.29 -9.87
C TYR A 8 4.20 7.00 -9.20
N SER A 9 3.67 6.06 -9.98
CA SER A 9 3.00 4.84 -9.50
C SER A 9 3.66 3.57 -10.06
N SER A 10 4.99 3.56 -10.11
CA SER A 10 5.71 2.32 -10.44
C SER A 10 5.47 1.27 -9.36
N GLU A 11 5.39 0.01 -9.77
CA GLU A 11 5.17 -1.13 -8.87
C GLU A 11 6.11 -1.11 -7.67
N LYS A 12 7.42 -0.90 -7.92
CA LYS A 12 8.43 -0.80 -6.87
C LYS A 12 8.12 0.30 -5.85
N LYS A 13 7.66 1.48 -6.31
CA LYS A 13 7.29 2.59 -5.41
C LYS A 13 6.04 2.26 -4.61
N ILE A 14 5.02 1.65 -5.24
CA ILE A 14 3.78 1.25 -4.59
C ILE A 14 4.06 0.21 -3.50
N LYS A 15 4.72 -0.91 -3.85
CA LYS A 15 5.08 -1.98 -2.90
C LYS A 15 5.89 -1.41 -1.72
N LYS A 16 6.83 -0.50 -1.98
CA LYS A 16 7.62 0.18 -0.94
C LYS A 16 6.79 1.10 -0.05
N ALA A 17 5.82 1.82 -0.61
CA ALA A 17 4.92 2.69 0.16
C ALA A 17 4.02 1.86 1.09
N ILE A 18 3.44 0.76 0.57
CA ILE A 18 2.64 -0.18 1.37
C ILE A 18 3.47 -0.77 2.51
N PHE A 19 4.68 -1.26 2.22
CA PHE A 19 5.58 -1.81 3.23
C PHE A 19 5.89 -0.82 4.35
N ARG A 20 6.25 0.42 3.99
CA ARG A 20 6.53 1.49 4.96
C ARG A 20 5.33 1.84 5.82
N PHE A 21 4.15 1.91 5.21
CA PHE A 21 2.90 2.19 5.93
C PHE A 21 2.56 1.07 6.90
N LEU A 22 2.62 -0.20 6.48
CA LEU A 22 2.29 -1.34 7.35
C LEU A 22 3.29 -1.55 8.49
N LYS A 23 4.56 -1.15 8.32
CA LYS A 23 5.56 -1.17 9.41
C LYS A 23 5.41 -0.02 10.40
N ASN A 24 4.88 1.13 9.97
CA ASN A 24 4.65 2.28 10.84
C ASN A 24 3.46 3.10 10.34
N PRO A 25 2.23 2.66 10.66
CA PRO A 25 1.01 3.34 10.22
C PRO A 25 0.82 4.62 11.04
N THR A 26 0.99 5.77 10.40
CA THR A 26 0.79 7.09 11.04
C THR A 26 -0.31 7.87 10.34
N SER A 27 -0.98 8.76 11.07
CA SER A 27 -2.03 9.66 10.55
C SER A 27 -1.62 10.42 9.29
N ASN A 28 -0.42 10.98 9.31
CA ASN A 28 0.13 11.76 8.19
C ASN A 28 0.49 10.93 6.94
N LYS A 29 0.43 9.58 7.02
CA LYS A 29 0.79 8.67 5.91
C LYS A 29 -0.40 7.84 5.43
N SER A 30 -1.57 8.04 6.03
CA SER A 30 -2.78 7.31 5.66
C SER A 30 -3.47 7.98 4.48
N VAL A 31 -3.85 7.20 3.48
CA VAL A 31 -4.75 7.64 2.40
C VAL A 31 -6.21 7.64 2.87
N THR A 32 -6.49 6.99 4.00
CA THR A 32 -7.81 6.95 4.61
C THR A 32 -8.21 8.32 5.16
N PRO A 33 -9.42 8.83 4.86
CA PRO A 33 -9.89 10.10 5.40
C PRO A 33 -9.88 10.15 6.93
N TYR A 34 -9.53 11.32 7.49
CA TYR A 34 -9.42 11.53 8.94
C TYR A 34 -10.72 11.18 9.69
N GLY A 35 -11.88 11.53 9.13
CA GLY A 35 -13.17 11.19 9.73
C GLY A 35 -13.44 9.68 9.85
N TYR A 36 -12.87 8.85 8.98
CA TYR A 36 -12.97 7.40 9.07
C TYR A 36 -12.02 6.83 10.12
N ILE A 37 -10.81 7.39 10.18
CA ILE A 37 -9.78 7.02 11.17
C ILE A 37 -10.27 7.30 12.59
N ILE A 38 -10.95 8.43 12.84
CA ILE A 38 -11.50 8.74 14.18
C ILE A 38 -12.51 7.66 14.61
N LYS A 39 -13.33 7.17 13.67
CA LYS A 39 -14.39 6.20 13.96
C LYS A 39 -13.88 4.77 14.13
N HIS A 40 -12.87 4.37 13.36
CA HIS A 40 -12.41 2.98 13.29
C HIS A 40 -11.00 2.75 13.85
N GLY A 41 -10.34 3.81 14.30
CA GLY A 41 -8.96 3.77 14.74
C GLY A 41 -7.95 3.68 13.60
N PHE A 42 -6.67 3.67 13.97
CA PHE A 42 -5.57 3.43 13.04
C PHE A 42 -5.36 1.94 12.83
N LYS A 43 -4.90 1.59 11.63
CA LYS A 43 -4.43 0.23 11.37
C LYS A 43 -3.25 -0.08 12.30
N GLU A 44 -3.26 -1.25 12.94
CA GLU A 44 -2.13 -1.70 13.74
C GLU A 44 -0.88 -1.95 12.89
N LYS A 45 0.29 -1.79 13.52
CA LYS A 45 1.57 -2.16 12.94
C LYS A 45 1.60 -3.66 12.62
N SER A 46 2.15 -4.01 11.45
CA SER A 46 2.34 -5.39 11.06
C SER A 46 3.27 -6.12 12.03
N ARG A 47 2.85 -7.32 12.44
CA ARG A 47 3.64 -8.27 13.26
C ARG A 47 4.52 -9.20 12.41
N LEU A 48 4.40 -9.12 11.08
CA LEU A 48 5.18 -9.94 10.16
C LEU A 48 6.64 -9.47 10.12
N ASN A 49 7.54 -10.43 9.92
CA ASN A 49 8.92 -10.14 9.57
C ASN A 49 8.99 -9.47 8.18
N ASP A 50 10.16 -8.93 7.83
CA ASP A 50 10.32 -8.15 6.61
C ASP A 50 10.14 -8.97 5.33
N LYS A 51 10.45 -10.27 5.35
CA LYS A 51 10.33 -11.17 4.21
C LYS A 51 8.86 -11.49 3.95
N ASP A 52 8.18 -12.00 4.97
CA ASP A 52 6.77 -12.40 4.88
C ASP A 52 5.88 -11.20 4.54
N LEU A 53 6.20 -10.02 5.07
CA LEU A 53 5.48 -8.80 4.72
C LEU A 53 5.67 -8.42 3.25
N LYS A 54 6.88 -8.57 2.70
CA LYS A 54 7.13 -8.30 1.27
C LYS A 54 6.41 -9.30 0.38
N ASP A 55 6.42 -10.57 0.76
CA ASP A 55 5.75 -11.63 0.00
C ASP A 55 4.23 -11.42 0.00
N ALA A 56 3.63 -11.13 1.16
CA ALA A 56 2.22 -10.78 1.25
C ALA A 56 1.85 -9.54 0.40
N ILE A 57 2.72 -8.52 0.37
CA ILE A 57 2.53 -7.33 -0.47
C ILE A 57 2.64 -7.67 -1.96
N ASN A 58 3.55 -8.56 -2.35
CA ASN A 58 3.65 -9.05 -3.73
C ASN A 58 2.34 -9.74 -4.13
N THR A 59 1.89 -10.72 -3.35
CA THR A 59 0.62 -11.43 -3.61
C THR A 59 -0.56 -10.47 -3.69
N TYR A 60 -0.66 -9.49 -2.77
CA TYR A 60 -1.70 -8.47 -2.81
C TYR A 60 -1.64 -7.64 -4.09
N TYR A 61 -0.45 -7.15 -4.45
CA TYR A 61 -0.29 -6.31 -5.65
C TYR A 61 -0.67 -7.10 -6.90
N ASP A 62 -0.19 -8.33 -7.04
CA ASP A 62 -0.45 -9.14 -8.23
C ASP A 62 -1.94 -9.45 -8.37
N LYS A 63 -2.64 -9.72 -7.25
CA LYS A 63 -4.07 -10.01 -7.23
C LYS A 63 -4.96 -8.80 -7.49
N TYR A 64 -4.59 -7.60 -7.04
CA TYR A 64 -5.49 -6.43 -7.04
C TYR A 64 -5.02 -5.28 -7.94
N ASN A 65 -3.85 -5.37 -8.56
CA ASN A 65 -3.39 -4.34 -9.47
C ASN A 65 -4.28 -4.26 -10.71
N LEU A 66 -4.80 -3.06 -10.98
CA LEU A 66 -5.75 -2.82 -12.08
C LEU A 66 -5.14 -3.06 -13.47
N LYS A 67 -3.80 -3.07 -13.60
CA LYS A 67 -3.14 -3.37 -14.86
C LYS A 67 -3.55 -4.72 -15.46
N GLN A 68 -3.94 -5.70 -14.64
CA GLN A 68 -4.39 -7.00 -15.14
C GLN A 68 -5.77 -6.94 -15.83
N PHE A 69 -6.54 -5.87 -15.61
CA PHE A 69 -7.89 -5.70 -16.14
C PHE A 69 -7.97 -4.70 -17.31
N ILE A 70 -6.89 -3.97 -17.58
CA ILE A 70 -6.83 -2.99 -18.67
C ILE A 70 -6.25 -3.72 -19.89
N LYS A 71 -7.10 -4.01 -20.87
CA LYS A 71 -6.74 -4.58 -22.18
C LYS A 71 -5.96 -3.58 -23.03
#